data_AF-X1MWR4-F1
#
_entry.id   AF-X1MWR4-F1
#
_cell.length_a   1.000
_cell.length_b   1.000
_cell.length_c   1.000
_cell.angle_alpha   90.00
_cell.angle_beta   90.00
_cell.angle_gamma   90.00
#
_symmetry.space_group_name_H-M   'P 1'
#
loop_
_entity.id
_entity.type
_entity.pdbx_description
1 polymer ?
#
loop_
_entity_poly.entity_id
_entity_poly.type
_entity_poly.pdbx_seq_one_letter_code
_entity_poly.pdbx_strand_id
1 'polypeptide(L)'
;NYDDIDFPDPLEESSEFRSYYSEMYGTTKTSEGKYRKVSAISISGETGYIQETFLAPKDLSDYRQINLWLYREYGDGEFYLRFGSDADVNYYEYSYPLSSQSTQTWANIQIPFPDLTSEGNPIFNDINQVRLGIRGLSAHIYIDDIYLSDVHSKEGQAQRYSVKANFSKYLKG
;
A
#
# COMPACT_ATOMS: atom_id res chain seq x y z
N ASN A 1 27.69 -39.54 -9.43
CA ASN A 1 26.37 -39.99 -9.85
C ASN A 1 25.45 -40.01 -8.66
N TYR A 2 24.81 -38.88 -8.40
CA TYR A 2 23.53 -38.88 -7.70
C TYR A 2 22.52 -38.94 -8.83
N ASP A 3 21.83 -40.06 -8.96
CA ASP A 3 20.71 -40.19 -9.88
C ASP A 3 19.65 -39.17 -9.45
N ASP A 4 19.25 -38.29 -10.38
CA ASP A 4 18.10 -37.41 -10.19
C ASP A 4 16.89 -38.29 -9.89
N ILE A 5 16.41 -38.24 -8.65
CA ILE A 5 15.14 -38.85 -8.29
C ILE A 5 14.08 -38.09 -9.08
N ASP A 6 13.42 -38.77 -10.02
CA ASP A 6 12.21 -38.27 -10.68
C ASP A 6 11.17 -38.01 -9.58
N PHE A 7 11.05 -36.75 -9.16
CA PHE A 7 9.99 -36.36 -8.25
C PHE A 7 8.69 -36.31 -9.09
N PRO A 8 7.66 -37.08 -8.71
CA PRO A 8 6.41 -37.09 -9.46
C PRO A 8 5.81 -35.69 -9.50
N ASP A 9 5.32 -35.27 -10.67
CA ASP A 9 4.69 -33.97 -10.83
C ASP A 9 3.40 -33.92 -9.99
N PRO A 10 3.36 -33.09 -8.93
CA PRO A 10 2.20 -33.03 -8.04
C PRO A 10 0.94 -32.49 -8.73
N LEU A 11 1.08 -31.83 -9.90
CA LEU A 11 -0.05 -31.40 -10.73
C LEU A 11 -0.67 -32.55 -11.53
N GLU A 12 0.06 -33.62 -11.79
CA GLU A 12 -0.47 -34.79 -12.50
C GLU A 12 -1.04 -35.83 -11.53
N GLU A 13 -0.36 -36.06 -10.40
CA GLU A 13 -0.65 -37.20 -9.53
C GLU A 13 -1.65 -36.91 -8.41
N SER A 14 -1.75 -35.67 -7.91
CA SER A 14 -2.62 -35.35 -6.77
C SER A 14 -3.83 -34.52 -7.19
N SER A 15 -5.02 -35.13 -7.09
CA SER A 15 -6.30 -34.42 -7.24
C SER A 15 -6.54 -33.40 -6.12
N GLU A 16 -6.05 -33.68 -4.91
CA GLU A 16 -6.10 -32.75 -3.77
C GLU A 16 -5.20 -31.54 -4.01
N PHE A 17 -3.96 -31.75 -4.50
CA PHE A 17 -3.04 -30.67 -4.84
C PHE A 17 -3.58 -29.82 -6.00
N ARG A 18 -4.10 -30.46 -7.06
CA ARG A 18 -4.78 -29.76 -8.15
C ARG A 18 -5.96 -28.92 -7.67
N SER A 19 -6.76 -29.45 -6.75
CA SER A 19 -7.90 -28.72 -6.18
C SER A 19 -7.44 -27.52 -5.37
N TYR A 20 -6.46 -27.69 -4.48
CA TYR A 20 -5.84 -26.61 -3.72
C TYR A 20 -5.20 -25.54 -4.61
N TYR A 21 -4.47 -25.96 -5.66
CA TYR A 21 -3.82 -25.07 -6.62
C TYR A 21 -4.84 -24.34 -7.50
N SER A 22 -5.89 -25.02 -7.96
CA SER A 22 -7.00 -24.41 -8.71
C SER A 22 -7.86 -23.48 -7.84
N GLU A 23 -7.99 -23.75 -6.54
CA GLU A 23 -8.63 -22.83 -5.60
C GLU A 23 -7.76 -21.58 -5.37
N MET A 24 -6.44 -21.76 -5.34
CA MET A 24 -5.47 -20.67 -5.16
C MET A 24 -5.31 -19.79 -6.41
N TYR A 25 -5.39 -20.37 -7.61
CA TYR A 25 -5.00 -19.71 -8.87
C TYR A 25 -5.99 -19.89 -10.04
N GLY A 26 -7.03 -20.71 -9.94
CA GLY A 26 -7.85 -21.16 -11.07
C GLY A 26 -8.90 -20.17 -11.58
N THR A 27 -9.21 -19.11 -10.82
CA THR A 27 -10.01 -17.97 -11.30
C THR A 27 -9.32 -16.68 -10.88
N THR A 28 -8.46 -16.19 -11.77
CA THR A 28 -7.35 -15.30 -11.47
C THR A 28 -7.73 -13.86 -11.15
N LYS A 29 -8.98 -13.41 -11.29
CA LYS A 29 -9.37 -11.99 -11.11
C LYS A 29 -10.77 -11.79 -10.50
N THR A 30 -10.93 -10.87 -9.54
CA THR A 30 -12.24 -10.27 -9.18
C THR A 30 -12.81 -9.48 -10.37
N SER A 31 -14.07 -9.03 -10.30
CA SER A 31 -14.66 -8.13 -11.32
C SER A 31 -13.85 -6.85 -11.54
N GLU A 32 -13.02 -6.48 -10.57
CA GLU A 32 -12.11 -5.31 -10.63
C GLU A 32 -10.69 -5.67 -11.08
N GLY A 33 -10.42 -6.92 -11.45
CA GLY A 33 -9.14 -7.34 -12.01
C GLY A 33 -8.10 -7.82 -11.00
N LYS A 34 -8.45 -8.01 -9.71
CA LYS A 34 -7.51 -8.41 -8.65
C LYS A 34 -7.35 -9.92 -8.47
N TYR A 35 -6.12 -10.37 -8.26
CA TYR A 35 -5.83 -11.76 -7.90
C TYR A 35 -6.48 -12.16 -6.58
N ARG A 36 -7.12 -13.33 -6.54
CA ARG A 36 -7.88 -13.82 -5.35
C ARG A 36 -7.00 -14.11 -4.12
N LYS A 37 -5.69 -14.31 -4.29
CA LYS A 37 -4.73 -14.49 -3.19
C LYS A 37 -3.49 -13.63 -3.45
N VAL A 38 -3.46 -12.47 -2.80
CA VAL A 38 -2.28 -11.64 -2.55
C VAL A 38 -2.08 -11.64 -1.02
N SER A 39 -0.84 -11.48 -0.54
CA SER A 39 -0.59 -11.37 0.90
C SER A 39 -1.26 -10.11 1.44
N ALA A 40 -2.39 -10.27 2.13
CA ALA A 40 -3.10 -9.17 2.76
C ALA A 40 -2.81 -9.10 4.27
N ILE A 41 -2.87 -7.90 4.82
CA ILE A 41 -2.75 -7.65 6.25
C ILE A 41 -4.11 -7.91 6.90
N SER A 42 -4.19 -8.77 7.93
CA SER A 42 -5.44 -9.00 8.66
C SER A 42 -5.45 -8.32 10.03
N ILE A 43 -6.55 -7.68 10.38
CA ILE A 43 -6.79 -7.08 11.71
C ILE A 43 -8.14 -7.56 12.22
N SER A 44 -8.17 -8.04 13.47
CA SER A 44 -9.33 -8.69 14.08
C SER A 44 -9.53 -8.24 15.52
N GLY A 45 -10.80 -8.09 15.94
CA GLY A 45 -11.18 -7.74 17.32
C GLY A 45 -11.90 -6.40 17.42
N GLU A 46 -12.08 -5.90 18.64
CA GLU A 46 -12.76 -4.62 18.91
C GLU A 46 -11.82 -3.42 18.73
N THR A 47 -10.56 -3.59 19.12
CA THR A 47 -9.49 -2.60 18.96
C THR A 47 -8.20 -3.31 18.63
N GLY A 48 -7.45 -2.82 17.65
CA GLY A 48 -6.15 -3.37 17.28
C GLY A 48 -5.53 -2.57 16.16
N TYR A 49 -4.21 -2.65 16.03
CA TYR A 49 -3.50 -1.99 14.94
C TYR A 49 -2.26 -2.75 14.53
N ILE A 50 -1.81 -2.44 13.32
CA ILE A 50 -0.50 -2.81 12.79
C ILE A 50 0.22 -1.51 12.46
N GLN A 51 1.50 -1.46 12.77
CA GLN A 51 2.33 -0.29 12.55
C GLN A 51 3.64 -0.67 11.88
N GLU A 52 4.01 0.13 10.89
CA GLU A 52 5.33 0.15 10.29
C GLU A 52 6.07 1.40 10.79
N THR A 53 7.33 1.22 11.20
CA THR A 53 8.21 2.33 11.62
C THR A 53 9.44 2.36 10.72
N PHE A 54 9.61 3.45 9.98
CA PHE A 54 10.75 3.64 9.10
C PHE A 54 11.98 4.13 9.86
N LEU A 55 13.15 3.54 9.54
CA LEU A 55 14.44 3.96 10.09
C LEU A 55 14.83 5.40 9.67
N ALA A 56 14.32 5.87 8.53
CA ALA A 56 14.52 7.22 8.02
C ALA A 56 13.18 7.80 7.56
N PRO A 57 12.94 9.11 7.75
CA PRO A 57 11.70 9.74 7.34
C PRO A 57 11.43 9.58 5.84
N LYS A 58 10.16 9.41 5.48
CA LYS A 58 9.68 9.35 4.10
C LYS A 58 9.09 10.70 3.71
N ASP A 59 9.40 11.12 2.48
CA ASP A 59 8.82 12.32 1.89
C ASP A 59 7.64 11.95 1.00
N LEU A 60 6.45 12.33 1.45
CA LEU A 60 5.17 12.16 0.77
C LEU A 60 4.63 13.48 0.20
N SER A 61 5.39 14.58 0.27
CA SER A 61 4.94 15.92 -0.13
C SER A 61 4.59 16.06 -1.62
N ASP A 62 5.07 15.14 -2.45
CA ASP A 62 4.78 15.11 -3.88
C ASP A 62 3.41 14.49 -4.20
N TYR A 63 2.78 13.75 -3.28
CA TYR A 63 1.52 13.02 -3.50
C TYR A 63 0.32 13.78 -2.95
N ARG A 64 -0.90 13.42 -3.38
CA ARG A 64 -2.14 14.04 -2.87
C ARG A 64 -3.18 13.03 -2.39
N GLN A 65 -2.89 11.74 -2.51
CA GLN A 65 -3.84 10.69 -2.17
C GLN A 65 -3.12 9.42 -1.73
N ILE A 66 -3.68 8.76 -0.70
CA ILE A 66 -3.38 7.37 -0.35
C ILE A 66 -4.54 6.51 -0.83
N ASN A 67 -4.22 5.34 -1.36
CA ASN A 67 -5.19 4.35 -1.79
C ASN A 67 -4.89 3.05 -1.07
N LEU A 68 -5.95 2.31 -0.74
CA LEU A 68 -5.83 0.96 -0.23
C LEU A 68 -7.06 0.15 -0.63
N TRP A 69 -6.95 -1.16 -0.52
CA TRP A 69 -8.08 -2.07 -0.66
C TRP A 69 -8.44 -2.63 0.70
N LEU A 70 -9.72 -2.58 1.03
CA LEU A 70 -10.26 -3.06 2.28
C LEU A 70 -11.33 -4.12 2.01
N TYR A 71 -11.21 -5.26 2.68
CA TYR A 71 -12.22 -6.30 2.69
C TYR A 71 -12.68 -6.52 4.12
N ARG A 72 -13.98 -6.38 4.35
CA ARG A 72 -14.62 -6.64 5.64
C ARG A 72 -15.24 -8.03 5.61
N GLU A 73 -14.70 -8.98 6.37
CA GLU A 73 -15.28 -10.32 6.45
C GLU A 73 -16.57 -10.32 7.28
N TYR A 74 -16.53 -9.74 8.48
CA TYR A 74 -17.67 -9.58 9.38
C TYR A 74 -17.43 -8.46 10.40
N GLY A 75 -18.45 -8.22 11.25
CA GLY A 75 -18.37 -7.28 12.37
C GLY A 75 -18.54 -5.83 11.93
N ASP A 76 -18.42 -4.85 12.82
CA ASP A 76 -18.68 -3.42 12.51
C ASP A 76 -17.67 -2.53 13.26
N GLY A 77 -17.77 -1.21 13.14
CA GLY A 77 -16.89 -0.25 13.81
C GLY A 77 -16.21 0.68 12.82
N GLU A 78 -14.98 1.06 13.11
CA GLU A 78 -14.23 2.02 12.32
C GLU A 78 -12.84 1.51 11.99
N PHE A 79 -12.48 1.54 10.70
CA PHE A 79 -11.10 1.44 10.24
C PHE A 79 -10.45 2.82 10.31
N TYR A 80 -9.19 2.89 10.71
CA TYR A 80 -8.42 4.12 10.64
C TYR A 80 -7.02 3.90 10.06
N LEU A 81 -6.51 4.94 9.41
CA LEU A 81 -5.15 5.07 8.95
C LEU A 81 -4.53 6.29 9.65
N ARG A 82 -3.36 6.12 10.25
CA ARG A 82 -2.52 7.21 10.74
C ARG A 82 -1.16 7.20 10.07
N PHE A 83 -0.62 8.37 9.76
CA PHE A 83 0.77 8.48 9.34
C PHE A 83 1.36 9.84 9.71
N GLY A 84 2.63 9.85 10.13
CA GLY A 84 3.30 11.04 10.64
C GLY A 84 4.69 10.72 11.18
N SER A 85 5.29 11.67 11.88
CA SER A 85 6.54 11.41 12.60
C SER A 85 6.29 10.48 13.80
N ASP A 86 5.09 10.51 14.38
CA ASP A 86 4.66 9.67 15.51
C ASP A 86 3.14 9.42 15.46
N ALA A 87 2.71 8.15 15.41
CA ALA A 87 1.31 7.76 15.26
C ALA A 87 0.44 7.91 16.53
N ASP A 88 1.04 8.31 17.66
CA ASP A 88 0.34 8.56 18.92
C ASP A 88 0.18 10.06 19.21
N VAL A 89 1.10 10.92 18.75
CA VAL A 89 1.08 12.36 19.10
C VAL A 89 1.31 13.35 17.94
N ASN A 90 1.78 12.92 16.76
CA ASN A 90 2.06 13.83 15.64
C ASN A 90 1.79 13.16 14.28
N TYR A 91 0.52 13.10 13.88
CA TYR A 91 0.06 12.34 12.71
C TYR A 91 -1.12 12.97 11.98
N TYR A 92 -1.24 12.62 10.70
CA TYR A 92 -2.48 12.72 9.94
C TYR A 92 -3.34 11.46 10.19
N GLU A 93 -4.66 11.60 10.28
CA GLU A 93 -5.62 10.51 10.44
C GLU A 93 -6.71 10.54 9.37
N TYR A 94 -7.08 9.36 8.90
CA TYR A 94 -8.33 9.11 8.19
C TYR A 94 -9.13 8.04 8.93
N SER A 95 -10.43 8.25 9.04
CA SER A 95 -11.39 7.32 9.64
C SER A 95 -12.44 6.90 8.63
N TYR A 96 -12.73 5.60 8.60
CA TYR A 96 -13.69 4.99 7.70
C TYR A 96 -14.66 4.09 8.47
N PRO A 97 -15.96 4.42 8.54
CA PRO A 97 -16.95 3.57 9.18
C PRO A 97 -17.15 2.29 8.35
N LEU A 98 -16.87 1.12 8.94
CA LEU A 98 -16.94 -0.18 8.27
C LEU A 98 -18.37 -0.52 7.82
N SER A 99 -19.38 0.07 8.46
CA SER A 99 -20.79 -0.01 8.06
C SER A 99 -21.09 0.62 6.68
N SER A 100 -20.21 1.48 6.16
CA SER A 100 -20.38 2.10 4.83
C SER A 100 -20.02 1.16 3.67
N GLN A 101 -19.48 -0.02 3.97
CA GLN A 101 -19.12 -1.05 3.00
C GLN A 101 -19.92 -2.34 3.26
N SER A 102 -20.35 -3.02 2.20
CA SER A 102 -20.90 -4.36 2.29
C SER A 102 -19.86 -5.38 2.74
N THR A 103 -20.26 -6.33 3.59
CA THR A 103 -19.39 -7.45 3.98
C THR A 103 -19.06 -8.33 2.79
N GLN A 104 -17.96 -9.07 2.89
CA GLN A 104 -17.48 -10.06 1.91
C GLN A 104 -17.21 -9.51 0.51
N THR A 105 -16.89 -8.22 0.41
CA THR A 105 -16.50 -7.56 -0.84
C THR A 105 -15.24 -6.72 -0.63
N TRP A 106 -14.39 -6.65 -1.66
CA TRP A 106 -13.28 -5.72 -1.68
C TRP A 106 -13.79 -4.33 -2.07
N ALA A 107 -13.33 -3.30 -1.38
CA ALA A 107 -13.56 -1.92 -1.75
C ALA A 107 -12.23 -1.17 -1.86
N ASN A 108 -12.10 -0.36 -2.90
CA ASN A 108 -10.98 0.56 -3.02
C ASN A 108 -11.31 1.83 -2.23
N ILE A 109 -10.56 2.07 -1.16
CA ILE A 109 -10.65 3.28 -0.34
C ILE A 109 -9.64 4.27 -0.89
N GLN A 110 -10.15 5.40 -1.37
CA GLN A 110 -9.37 6.52 -1.87
C GLN A 110 -9.40 7.62 -0.81
N ILE A 111 -8.22 8.02 -0.33
CA ILE A 111 -8.05 8.95 0.78
C ILE A 111 -7.30 10.18 0.26
N PRO A 112 -8.03 11.18 -0.26
CA PRO A 112 -7.44 12.48 -0.58
C PRO A 112 -6.83 13.13 0.66
N PHE A 113 -5.66 13.75 0.51
CA PHE A 113 -4.99 14.44 1.61
C PHE A 113 -5.83 15.56 2.26
N PRO A 114 -6.70 16.28 1.52
CA PRO A 114 -7.62 17.25 2.13
C PRO A 114 -8.63 16.64 3.12
N ASP A 115 -8.89 15.34 3.05
CA ASP A 115 -9.85 14.65 3.93
C ASP A 115 -9.19 14.17 5.23
N LEU A 116 -7.88 14.40 5.39
CA LEU A 116 -7.14 14.02 6.59
C LEU A 116 -7.36 15.02 7.71
N THR A 117 -7.58 14.51 8.91
CA THR A 117 -7.45 15.29 10.14
C THR A 117 -6.00 15.21 10.63
N SER A 118 -5.60 16.12 11.52
CA SER A 118 -4.24 16.13 12.09
C SER A 118 -4.27 16.24 13.60
N GLU A 119 -3.45 15.43 14.26
CA GLU A 119 -3.05 15.59 15.67
C GLU A 119 -1.63 16.13 15.71
N GLY A 120 -1.38 17.20 16.46
CA GLY A 120 -0.10 17.90 16.48
C GLY A 120 0.16 18.76 15.23
N ASN A 121 1.41 18.80 14.76
CA ASN A 121 1.85 19.50 13.57
C ASN A 121 2.65 18.57 12.62
N PRO A 122 2.00 17.51 12.07
CA PRO A 122 2.65 16.61 11.14
C PRO A 122 3.00 17.36 9.84
N ILE A 123 4.06 16.90 9.16
CA ILE A 123 4.49 17.43 7.86
C ILE A 123 4.74 16.28 6.89
N PHE A 124 4.31 16.44 5.64
CA PHE A 124 4.36 15.37 4.64
C PHE A 124 5.78 14.92 4.27
N ASN A 125 6.81 15.71 4.53
CA ASN A 125 8.20 15.35 4.25
C ASN A 125 8.94 14.68 5.42
N ASP A 126 8.24 14.41 6.53
CA ASP A 126 8.81 13.82 7.75
C ASP A 126 7.91 12.70 8.29
N ILE A 127 7.68 11.66 7.48
CA ILE A 127 6.84 10.52 7.85
C ILE A 127 7.71 9.35 8.32
N ASN A 128 7.61 8.99 9.60
CA ASN A 128 8.34 7.87 10.21
C ASN A 128 7.46 6.68 10.55
N GLN A 129 6.16 6.89 10.74
CA GLN A 129 5.25 5.84 11.17
C GLN A 129 4.00 5.84 10.30
N VAL A 130 3.55 4.63 9.97
CA VAL A 130 2.24 4.38 9.36
C VAL A 130 1.54 3.33 10.20
N ARG A 131 0.31 3.61 10.65
CA ARG A 131 -0.50 2.72 11.48
C ARG A 131 -1.87 2.51 10.85
N LEU A 132 -2.26 1.26 10.71
CA LEU A 132 -3.58 0.84 10.26
C LEU A 132 -4.26 0.15 11.43
N GLY A 133 -5.52 0.48 11.71
CA GLY A 133 -6.18 -0.15 12.83
C GLY A 133 -7.69 -0.16 12.72
N ILE A 134 -8.29 -0.86 13.69
CA ILE A 134 -9.72 -0.87 13.94
C ILE A 134 -9.98 -0.38 15.35
N ARG A 135 -11.11 0.29 15.54
CA ARG A 135 -11.61 0.71 16.84
C ARG A 135 -13.14 0.65 16.90
N GLY A 136 -13.67 0.40 18.10
CA GLY A 136 -15.10 0.38 18.37
C GLY A 136 -15.62 -1.05 18.52
N LEU A 137 -16.45 -1.49 17.58
CA LEU A 137 -17.07 -2.81 17.60
C LEU A 137 -16.11 -3.88 17.05
N SER A 138 -16.37 -5.14 17.38
CA SER A 138 -15.57 -6.25 16.88
C SER A 138 -15.74 -6.38 15.37
N ALA A 139 -14.62 -6.41 14.64
CA ALA A 139 -14.56 -6.60 13.20
C ALA A 139 -13.39 -7.50 12.80
N HIS A 140 -13.48 -8.06 11.60
CA HIS A 140 -12.38 -8.76 10.95
C HIS A 140 -12.21 -8.25 9.54
N ILE A 141 -11.07 -7.60 9.29
CA ILE A 141 -10.78 -6.94 8.03
C ILE A 141 -9.46 -7.42 7.43
N TYR A 142 -9.36 -7.31 6.12
CA TYR A 142 -8.14 -7.49 5.35
C TYR A 142 -7.82 -6.21 4.58
N ILE A 143 -6.54 -5.83 4.56
CA ILE A 143 -6.04 -4.64 3.88
C ILE A 143 -4.96 -5.07 2.89
N ASP A 144 -5.00 -4.52 1.68
CA ASP A 144 -4.08 -4.86 0.60
C ASP A 144 -3.80 -3.66 -0.31
N ASP A 145 -2.72 -3.74 -1.10
CA ASP A 145 -2.29 -2.75 -2.11
C ASP A 145 -2.38 -1.30 -1.61
N ILE A 146 -1.54 -0.96 -0.64
CA ILE A 146 -1.43 0.42 -0.14
C ILE A 146 -0.45 1.19 -1.04
N TYR A 147 -0.91 2.26 -1.69
CA TYR A 147 -0.09 3.06 -2.59
C TYR A 147 -0.49 4.52 -2.62
N LEU A 148 0.45 5.36 -3.07
CA LEU A 148 0.28 6.80 -3.19
C LEU A 148 -0.05 7.17 -4.65
N SER A 149 -0.90 8.16 -4.85
CA SER A 149 -1.27 8.68 -6.18
C SER A 149 -1.37 10.20 -6.22
N ASP A 150 -1.77 10.72 -7.38
CA ASP A 150 -2.06 12.13 -7.63
C ASP A 150 -0.87 13.05 -7.34
N VAL A 151 0.23 12.74 -8.03
CA VAL A 151 1.50 13.46 -7.90
C VAL A 151 1.37 14.89 -8.42
N HIS A 152 1.89 15.86 -7.68
CA HIS A 152 2.00 17.22 -8.16
C HIS A 152 3.01 17.30 -9.32
N SER A 153 2.59 17.78 -10.50
CA SER A 153 3.53 18.03 -11.58
C SER A 153 4.51 19.12 -11.15
N LYS A 154 5.76 18.75 -10.84
CA LYS A 154 6.85 19.72 -10.71
C LYS A 154 7.17 20.26 -12.10
N GLU A 155 6.57 21.38 -12.48
CA GLU A 155 7.03 22.17 -13.62
C GLU A 155 8.39 22.79 -13.28
N GLY A 156 9.47 22.11 -13.60
CA GLY A 156 10.82 22.63 -13.46
C GLY A 156 11.21 23.45 -14.68
N GLN A 157 11.35 24.77 -14.54
CA GLN A 157 12.03 25.59 -15.56
C GLN A 157 13.55 25.32 -15.52
N ALA A 158 14.03 24.40 -16.36
CA ALA A 158 15.46 24.22 -16.57
C ALA A 158 16.01 25.32 -17.51
N GLN A 159 16.55 26.41 -16.96
CA GLN A 159 17.36 27.35 -17.73
C GLN A 159 18.76 26.77 -17.95
N ARG A 160 19.05 26.33 -19.18
CA ARG A 160 20.35 25.79 -19.58
C ARG A 160 21.26 26.89 -20.10
N TYR A 161 22.18 27.38 -19.27
CA TYR A 161 23.27 28.23 -19.73
C TYR A 161 24.36 27.35 -20.37
N SER A 162 24.66 27.57 -21.65
CA SER A 162 25.70 26.84 -22.38
C SER A 162 26.83 27.79 -22.75
N VAL A 163 28.03 27.54 -22.23
CA VAL A 163 29.25 28.25 -22.65
C VAL A 163 29.99 27.37 -23.65
N LYS A 164 30.19 27.88 -24.88
CA LYS A 164 31.10 27.28 -25.87
C LYS A 164 32.40 28.06 -25.88
N ALA A 165 33.52 27.39 -25.59
CA ALA A 165 34.86 27.88 -25.87
C ALA A 165 35.48 27.09 -27.02
N ASN A 166 36.17 27.78 -27.94
CA ASN A 166 36.84 27.19 -29.10
C ASN A 166 38.36 27.43 -28.98
N PHE A 167 39.15 26.36 -29.02
CA PHE A 167 40.61 26.41 -28.92
C PHE A 167 41.32 26.06 -30.24
N SER A 168 40.77 26.49 -31.38
CA SER A 168 41.33 26.21 -32.72
C SER A 168 42.67 26.89 -33.03
N LYS A 169 43.36 27.51 -32.06
CA LYS A 169 44.69 28.13 -32.25
C LYS A 169 45.86 27.37 -31.61
N TYR A 170 45.62 26.28 -30.88
CA TYR A 170 46.68 25.56 -30.14
C TYR A 170 47.01 24.15 -30.67
N LEU A 171 46.42 23.73 -31.80
CA LEU A 171 46.82 22.51 -32.50
C LEU A 171 47.39 22.89 -33.88
N LYS A 172 48.66 23.30 -33.91
CA LYS A 172 49.49 23.25 -35.11
C LYS A 172 50.59 22.24 -34.86
N GLY A 173 50.53 21.11 -35.57
CA GLY A 173 51.72 20.35 -35.96
C GLY A 173 52.45 21.05 -37.09
#